data_AF-A0A267FHW5-F1
#
_entry.id   AF-A0A267FHW5-F1
#
_cell.length_a   1.000
_cell.length_b   1.000
_cell.length_c   1.000
_cell.angle_alpha   90.00
_cell.angle_beta   90.00
_cell.angle_gamma   90.00
#
_symmetry.space_group_name_H-M   'P 1'
#
loop_
_entity.id
_entity.type
_entity.pdbx_description
1 polymer ?
#
loop_
_entity_poly.entity_id
_entity_poly.type
_entity_poly.pdbx_seq_one_letter_code
_entity_poly.pdbx_strand_id
1 'polypeptide(L)'
;LITDDWTAKIGDFGLALLRDLTSASVASDRLQEEGCHVYNPAGTAAYMAPELLESTKPFEFNCDVYSYGILLNELISEEQPYSSQMRQFGGRGPFAAANFAKMGNRPIIARGIAKPVSDLINRCWHADPSSRPKFEEVMLSIEDKRFVIPNGGGLLVRN
;
A
#
# COMPACT_ATOMS: atom_id res chain seq x y z
N LEU A 1 9.06 4.31 8.83
CA LEU A 1 9.77 5.15 9.82
C LEU A 1 10.72 6.08 9.09
N ILE A 2 10.92 7.31 9.57
CA ILE A 2 11.86 8.27 8.99
C ILE A 2 12.86 8.63 10.08
N THR A 3 14.15 8.53 9.78
CA THR A 3 15.24 8.93 10.69
C THR A 3 15.59 10.42 10.51
N ASP A 4 16.36 10.99 11.45
CA ASP A 4 16.68 12.43 11.47
C ASP A 4 17.45 12.92 10.23
N ASP A 5 18.12 12.02 9.52
CA ASP A 5 18.81 12.24 8.26
C ASP A 5 17.89 12.11 7.03
N TRP A 6 16.58 12.09 7.22
CA TRP A 6 15.55 11.88 6.18
C TRP A 6 15.61 10.51 5.50
N THR A 7 16.31 9.54 6.09
CA THR A 7 16.31 8.17 5.58
C THR A 7 15.01 7.46 5.96
N ALA A 8 14.22 7.10 4.96
CA ALA A 8 13.04 6.25 5.16
C ALA A 8 13.46 4.79 5.39
N LYS A 9 12.93 4.18 6.45
CA LYS A 9 13.09 2.76 6.79
C LYS A 9 11.74 2.09 6.85
N ILE A 10 11.61 0.95 6.19
CA ILE A 10 10.41 0.12 6.27
C ILE A 10 10.46 -0.69 7.57
N GLY A 11 9.33 -0.75 8.29
CA GLY A 11 9.18 -1.49 9.55
C GLY A 11 7.95 -2.39 9.51
N ASP A 12 7.67 -3.10 10.61
CA ASP A 12 6.48 -3.94 10.81
C ASP A 12 6.28 -5.10 9.81
N PHE A 13 7.37 -5.56 9.17
CA PHE A 13 7.35 -6.74 8.31
C PHE A 13 6.97 -8.01 9.08
N GLY A 14 6.21 -8.91 8.44
CA GLY A 14 5.93 -10.24 8.97
C GLY A 14 4.99 -10.30 10.18
N LEU A 15 4.54 -9.15 10.71
CA LEU A 15 3.60 -9.13 11.84
C LEU A 15 2.22 -9.68 11.47
N ALA A 16 1.79 -9.53 10.21
CA ALA A 16 0.57 -10.15 9.71
C ALA A 16 0.66 -11.69 9.70
N LEU A 17 1.79 -12.23 9.23
CA LEU A 17 2.04 -13.67 9.22
C LEU A 17 2.18 -14.25 10.63
N LEU A 18 2.88 -13.54 11.53
CA LEU A 18 3.00 -13.96 12.93
C LEU A 18 1.63 -14.07 13.59
N ARG A 19 0.69 -13.16 13.28
CA ARG A 19 -0.67 -13.18 13.82
C ARG A 19 -1.49 -14.35 13.30
N ASP A 20 -1.36 -14.70 12.02
CA ASP A 20 -2.02 -15.89 11.47
C ASP A 20 -1.44 -17.18 12.07
N LEU A 21 -0.12 -17.25 12.27
CA LEU A 21 0.54 -18.38 12.94
C LEU A 21 0.15 -18.48 14.41
N THR A 22 0.00 -17.36 15.12
CA THR A 22 -0.54 -17.36 16.49
C THR A 22 -2.01 -17.72 16.51
N SER A 23 -2.83 -17.22 15.58
CA SER A 23 -4.26 -17.56 15.51
C SER A 23 -4.49 -19.04 15.20
N ALA A 24 -3.57 -19.68 14.48
CA ALA A 24 -3.55 -21.12 14.26
C ALA A 24 -3.01 -21.93 15.45
N SER A 25 -2.26 -21.34 16.39
CA SER A 25 -1.61 -22.04 17.51
C SER A 25 -2.13 -21.67 18.91
N VAL A 26 -2.89 -20.59 19.07
CA VAL A 26 -3.56 -20.21 20.31
C VAL A 26 -5.07 -20.04 20.09
N ALA A 27 -5.74 -21.19 19.99
CA ALA A 27 -7.11 -21.33 20.46
C ALA A 27 -7.12 -21.54 22.00
N SER A 28 -6.37 -20.74 22.75
CA SER A 28 -6.55 -20.60 24.20
C SER A 28 -5.68 -19.48 24.73
N ASP A 29 -6.31 -18.70 25.60
CA ASP A 29 -5.76 -17.73 26.53
C ASP A 29 -5.45 -16.30 26.06
N ARG A 30 -6.35 -15.44 26.58
CA ARG A 30 -6.28 -14.01 26.77
C ARG A 30 -4.89 -13.55 27.22
N LEU A 31 -4.28 -12.68 26.44
CA LEU A 31 -3.47 -11.58 26.97
C LEU A 31 -3.98 -10.28 26.34
N GLN A 32 -4.86 -9.64 27.08
CA GLN A 32 -5.06 -8.20 27.00
C GLN A 32 -4.17 -7.64 28.10
N GLU A 33 -3.01 -7.07 27.77
CA GLU A 33 -2.42 -5.97 28.53
C GLU A 33 -1.19 -5.33 27.84
N GLU A 34 -1.16 -3.98 27.93
CA GLU A 34 -0.01 -3.08 27.82
C GLU A 34 0.63 -2.90 26.41
N GLY A 35 0.07 -1.97 25.61
CA GLY A 35 0.87 -1.19 24.62
C GLY A 35 0.64 -1.44 23.13
N CYS A 36 -0.25 -2.35 22.72
CA CYS A 36 -0.52 -2.51 21.28
C CYS A 36 -1.43 -1.38 20.79
N HIS A 37 -0.87 -0.46 20.00
CA HIS A 37 -1.64 0.48 19.17
C HIS A 37 -2.91 -0.19 18.68
N VAL A 38 -4.07 0.43 18.97
CA VAL A 38 -5.37 -0.01 18.46
C VAL A 38 -5.24 -0.09 16.94
N TYR A 39 -5.03 -1.30 16.43
CA TYR A 39 -4.95 -1.58 15.00
C TYR A 39 -6.30 -1.17 14.45
N ASN A 40 -6.33 -0.15 13.61
CA ASN A 40 -7.50 0.17 12.83
C ASN A 40 -7.40 -0.64 11.53
N PRO A 41 -8.00 -1.84 11.45
CA PRO A 41 -7.95 -2.66 10.24
C PRO A 41 -8.45 -1.90 8.99
N ALA A 42 -9.26 -0.85 9.17
CA ALA A 42 -9.68 0.02 8.08
C ALA A 42 -8.54 0.77 7.39
N GLY A 43 -7.46 1.12 8.12
CA GLY A 43 -6.29 1.80 7.56
C GLY A 43 -5.42 0.84 6.74
N THR A 44 -5.05 -0.30 7.31
CA THR A 44 -4.18 -1.28 6.65
C THR A 44 -4.86 -1.97 5.46
N ALA A 45 -6.18 -2.22 5.53
CA ALA A 45 -6.90 -2.86 4.43
C ALA A 45 -6.97 -2.01 3.16
N ALA A 46 -6.72 -0.70 3.22
CA ALA A 46 -6.69 0.14 2.04
C ALA A 46 -5.48 -0.13 1.12
N TYR A 47 -4.42 -0.74 1.66
CA TYR A 47 -3.21 -1.14 0.94
C TYR A 47 -3.24 -2.61 0.54
N MET A 48 -4.17 -3.39 1.10
CA MET A 48 -4.25 -4.84 0.88
C MET A 48 -4.57 -5.15 -0.58
N ALA A 49 -3.75 -6.02 -1.19
CA ALA A 49 -4.02 -6.51 -2.53
C ALA A 49 -5.35 -7.28 -2.57
N PRO A 50 -6.22 -7.05 -3.58
CA PRO A 50 -7.58 -7.56 -3.58
C PRO A 50 -7.66 -9.09 -3.60
N GLU A 51 -6.65 -9.77 -4.12
CA GLU A 51 -6.56 -11.23 -4.12
C GLU A 51 -6.38 -11.84 -2.72
N LEU A 52 -5.89 -11.09 -1.73
CA LEU A 52 -5.73 -11.55 -0.35
C LEU A 52 -7.07 -11.70 0.38
N LEU A 53 -8.16 -11.16 -0.18
CA LEU A 53 -9.52 -11.42 0.31
C LEU A 53 -10.01 -12.82 -0.03
N GLU A 54 -9.34 -13.52 -0.95
CA GLU A 54 -9.64 -14.90 -1.32
C GLU A 54 -8.71 -15.82 -0.53
N SER A 55 -9.26 -16.46 0.51
CA SER A 55 -8.55 -17.25 1.53
C SER A 55 -7.79 -18.49 1.03
N THR A 56 -7.70 -18.68 -0.29
CA THR A 56 -7.11 -19.87 -0.93
C THR A 56 -5.77 -19.59 -1.60
N LYS A 57 -5.32 -18.33 -1.70
CA LYS A 57 -4.05 -18.00 -2.34
C LYS A 57 -2.94 -17.77 -1.29
N PRO A 58 -1.75 -18.38 -1.48
CA PRO A 58 -0.61 -18.09 -0.63
C PRO A 58 -0.22 -16.62 -0.75
N PHE A 59 0.31 -16.06 0.34
CA PHE A 59 0.93 -14.74 0.31
C PHE A 59 2.13 -14.79 -0.63
N GLU A 60 2.15 -13.90 -1.63
CA GLU A 60 3.22 -13.80 -2.63
C GLU A 60 3.79 -12.39 -2.65
N PHE A 61 5.07 -12.23 -3.02
CA PHE A 61 5.75 -10.93 -3.12
C PHE A 61 5.00 -9.89 -3.97
N ASN A 62 4.18 -10.33 -4.93
CA ASN A 62 3.38 -9.45 -5.78
C ASN A 62 2.32 -8.64 -5.00
N CYS A 63 1.87 -9.11 -3.83
CA CYS A 63 0.93 -8.34 -3.01
C CYS A 63 1.61 -7.19 -2.25
N ASP A 64 2.90 -7.32 -1.94
CA ASP A 64 3.71 -6.22 -1.41
C ASP A 64 3.94 -5.14 -2.48
N VAL A 65 4.14 -5.55 -3.74
CA VAL A 65 4.24 -4.62 -4.88
C VAL A 65 2.93 -3.82 -5.06
N TYR A 66 1.78 -4.47 -4.90
CA TYR A 66 0.49 -3.78 -4.91
C TYR A 66 0.39 -2.73 -3.81
N SER A 67 0.72 -3.14 -2.58
CA SER A 67 0.70 -2.26 -1.40
C SER A 67 1.63 -1.06 -1.59
N TYR A 68 2.79 -1.29 -2.21
CA TYR A 68 3.74 -0.24 -2.59
C TYR A 68 3.15 0.74 -3.62
N GLY A 69 2.40 0.26 -4.62
CA GLY A 69 1.72 1.12 -5.59
C GLY A 69 0.69 2.05 -4.94
N ILE A 70 -0.08 1.54 -3.97
CA ILE A 70 -1.03 2.34 -3.19
C ILE A 70 -0.30 3.39 -2.36
N LEU A 71 0.77 3.00 -1.65
CA LEU A 71 1.61 3.90 -0.87
C LEU A 71 2.24 4.99 -1.73
N LEU A 72 2.78 4.64 -2.90
CA LEU A 72 3.38 5.62 -3.81
C LEU A 72 2.36 6.66 -4.25
N ASN A 73 1.13 6.26 -4.56
CA ASN A 73 0.07 7.21 -4.88
C ASN A 73 -0.25 8.13 -3.70
N GLU A 74 -0.39 7.59 -2.49
CA GLU A 74 -0.63 8.39 -1.28
C GLU A 74 0.50 9.41 -1.02
N LEU A 75 1.75 9.00 -1.15
CA LEU A 75 2.91 9.89 -0.97
C LEU A 75 2.89 11.05 -1.96
N ILE A 76 2.42 10.82 -3.17
CA ILE A 76 2.36 11.82 -4.23
C ILE A 76 1.14 12.73 -4.08
N SER A 77 -0.01 12.16 -3.70
CA SER A 77 -1.25 12.94 -3.55
C SER A 77 -1.39 13.60 -2.20
N GLU A 78 -0.60 13.19 -1.19
CA GLU A 78 -0.74 13.56 0.22
C GLU A 78 -2.18 13.30 0.74
N GLU A 79 -2.86 12.33 0.14
CA GLU A 79 -4.25 11.97 0.43
C GLU A 79 -4.34 10.49 0.74
N GLN A 80 -5.09 10.17 1.81
CA GLN A 80 -5.34 8.78 2.19
C GLN A 80 -5.99 8.01 1.02
N PRO A 81 -5.55 6.76 0.75
CA PRO A 81 -6.09 5.95 -0.34
C PRO A 81 -7.62 5.85 -0.31
N TYR A 82 -8.23 5.99 -1.48
CA TYR A 82 -9.69 5.90 -1.68
C TYR A 82 -10.54 6.91 -0.88
N SER A 83 -9.95 7.89 -0.18
CA SER A 83 -10.69 8.77 0.74
C SER A 83 -11.86 9.52 0.09
N SER A 84 -11.66 10.07 -1.12
CA SER A 84 -12.71 10.75 -1.89
C SER A 84 -13.76 9.79 -2.43
N GLN A 85 -13.35 8.61 -2.89
CA GLN A 85 -14.22 7.59 -3.49
C GLN A 85 -15.08 6.89 -2.42
N MET A 86 -14.54 6.61 -1.24
CA MET A 86 -15.25 5.98 -0.13
C MET A 86 -16.36 6.87 0.41
N ARG A 87 -16.12 8.19 0.49
CA ARG A 87 -17.16 9.16 0.86
C ARG A 87 -18.36 9.13 -0.10
N GLN A 88 -18.12 8.88 -1.39
CA GLN A 88 -19.17 8.82 -2.42
C GLN A 88 -19.86 7.45 -2.48
N PHE A 89 -19.10 6.37 -2.37
CA PHE A 89 -19.59 5.00 -2.43
C PHE A 89 -20.33 4.58 -1.15
N GLY A 90 -20.13 5.29 -0.03
CA GLY A 90 -20.75 4.96 1.25
C GLY A 90 -20.20 3.68 1.90
N GLY A 91 -19.04 3.20 1.42
CA GLY A 91 -18.37 2.02 1.96
C GLY A 91 -17.97 2.25 3.42
N ARG A 92 -18.39 1.34 4.31
CA ARG A 92 -18.08 1.38 5.74
C ARG A 92 -17.48 0.05 6.18
N GLY A 93 -16.66 0.11 7.22
CA GLY A 93 -16.07 -1.07 7.83
C GLY A 93 -14.64 -1.36 7.36
N PRO A 94 -13.99 -2.31 8.03
CA PRO A 94 -12.54 -2.46 7.98
C PRO A 94 -12.00 -2.93 6.62
N PHE A 95 -12.80 -3.58 5.79
CA PHE A 95 -12.37 -4.08 4.47
C PHE A 95 -13.05 -3.36 3.30
N ALA A 96 -13.69 -2.22 3.53
CA ALA A 96 -14.43 -1.50 2.48
C ALA A 96 -13.53 -1.13 1.29
N ALA A 97 -12.30 -0.66 1.55
CA ALA A 97 -11.32 -0.32 0.53
C ALA A 97 -10.87 -1.53 -0.29
N ALA A 98 -10.49 -2.62 0.36
CA ALA A 98 -10.11 -3.87 -0.32
C ALA A 98 -11.24 -4.43 -1.19
N ASN A 99 -12.50 -4.39 -0.71
CA ASN A 99 -13.66 -4.82 -1.49
C ASN A 99 -13.91 -3.92 -2.71
N PHE A 100 -13.77 -2.60 -2.55
CA PHE A 100 -13.89 -1.66 -3.67
C PHE A 100 -12.78 -1.88 -4.70
N ALA A 101 -11.56 -2.20 -4.25
CA ALA A 101 -10.44 -2.59 -5.10
C ALA A 101 -10.69 -3.91 -5.86
N LYS A 102 -11.35 -4.87 -5.21
CA LYS A 102 -11.76 -6.14 -5.83
C LYS A 102 -12.77 -5.94 -6.97
N MET A 103 -13.59 -4.90 -6.90
CA MET A 103 -14.48 -4.48 -8.00
C MET A 103 -13.75 -3.80 -9.17
N GLY A 104 -12.41 -3.73 -9.13
CA GLY A 104 -11.58 -3.12 -10.17
C GLY A 104 -11.26 -1.64 -9.95
N ASN A 105 -11.73 -1.03 -8.87
CA ASN A 105 -11.45 0.38 -8.59
C ASN A 105 -10.02 0.58 -8.05
N ARG A 106 -9.44 1.75 -8.32
CA ARG A 106 -8.13 2.17 -7.82
C ARG A 106 -8.20 3.60 -7.27
N PRO A 107 -7.27 4.01 -6.39
CA PRO A 107 -7.15 5.40 -5.97
C PRO A 107 -6.97 6.32 -7.19
N ILE A 108 -7.45 7.56 -7.05
CA ILE A 108 -7.32 8.56 -8.10
C ILE A 108 -5.86 9.05 -8.12
N ILE A 109 -5.21 8.92 -9.27
CA ILE A 109 -3.93 9.60 -9.52
C ILE A 109 -4.24 11.06 -9.89
N ALA A 110 -3.63 12.01 -9.17
CA ALA A 110 -3.85 13.43 -9.41
C ALA A 110 -3.48 13.86 -10.84
N ARG A 111 -4.12 14.92 -11.34
CA ARG A 111 -3.74 15.52 -12.63
C ARG A 111 -2.37 16.19 -12.50
N GLY A 112 -1.58 16.16 -13.57
CA GLY A 112 -0.26 16.79 -13.61
C GLY A 112 0.89 15.92 -13.11
N ILE A 113 0.60 14.69 -12.65
CA ILE A 113 1.64 13.70 -12.36
C ILE A 113 2.32 13.26 -13.66
N ALA A 114 3.65 13.22 -13.64
CA ALA A 114 4.44 12.82 -14.80
C ALA A 114 4.08 11.39 -15.24
N LYS A 115 3.97 11.17 -16.56
CA LYS A 115 3.56 9.87 -17.12
C LYS A 115 4.38 8.68 -16.59
N PRO A 116 5.72 8.75 -16.46
CA PRO A 116 6.49 7.63 -15.90
C PRO A 116 6.07 7.24 -14.49
N VAL A 117 5.67 8.22 -13.67
CA VAL A 117 5.22 8.01 -12.30
C VAL A 117 3.85 7.34 -12.28
N SER A 118 2.89 7.88 -13.04
CA SER A 118 1.55 7.28 -13.12
C SER A 118 1.56 5.90 -13.79
N ASP A 119 2.42 5.66 -14.78
CA ASP A 119 2.62 4.34 -15.38
C ASP A 119 3.18 3.34 -14.36
N LEU A 120 4.16 3.74 -13.53
CA LEU A 120 4.71 2.88 -12.48
C LEU A 120 3.63 2.51 -11.45
N ILE A 121 2.90 3.49 -10.93
CA ILE A 121 1.80 3.26 -9.99
C ILE A 121 0.79 2.26 -10.60
N ASN A 122 0.42 2.47 -11.86
CA ASN A 122 -0.53 1.60 -12.56
C ASN A 122 -0.05 0.16 -12.73
N ARG A 123 1.25 -0.04 -12.98
CA ARG A 123 1.84 -1.38 -13.05
C ARG A 123 1.91 -2.04 -11.67
N CYS A 124 2.26 -1.30 -10.62
CA CYS A 124 2.37 -1.85 -9.26
C CYS A 124 1.03 -2.41 -8.75
N TRP A 125 -0.09 -1.73 -9.01
CA TRP A 125 -1.41 -2.16 -8.55
C TRP A 125 -2.27 -2.88 -9.61
N HIS A 126 -1.61 -3.50 -10.59
CA HIS A 126 -2.29 -4.22 -11.67
C HIS A 126 -3.21 -5.32 -11.11
N ALA A 127 -4.34 -5.58 -11.80
CA ALA A 127 -5.35 -6.53 -11.34
C ALA A 127 -4.82 -7.96 -11.29
N ASP A 128 -4.09 -8.37 -12.33
CA ASP A 128 -3.34 -9.62 -12.35
C ASP A 128 -2.01 -9.45 -11.58
N PRO A 129 -1.76 -10.22 -10.50
CA PRO A 129 -0.52 -10.18 -9.73
C PRO A 129 0.73 -10.49 -10.56
N SER A 130 0.64 -11.36 -11.56
CA SER A 130 1.80 -11.76 -12.37
C SER A 130 2.26 -10.68 -13.36
N SER A 131 1.37 -9.73 -13.67
CA SER A 131 1.65 -8.56 -14.50
C SER A 131 2.28 -7.41 -13.71
N ARG A 132 2.42 -7.53 -12.38
CA ARG A 132 3.05 -6.52 -11.54
C ARG A 132 4.57 -6.61 -11.68
N PRO A 133 5.30 -5.48 -11.63
CA PRO A 133 6.75 -5.48 -11.73
C PRO A 133 7.38 -6.08 -10.48
N LYS A 134 8.60 -6.59 -10.59
CA LYS A 134 9.41 -6.91 -9.41
C LYS A 134 9.97 -5.63 -8.78
N PHE A 135 10.33 -5.68 -7.50
CA PHE A 135 10.88 -4.51 -6.82
C PHE A 135 12.17 -3.99 -7.46
N GLU A 136 12.98 -4.85 -8.08
CA GLU A 136 14.16 -4.42 -8.84
C GLU A 136 13.76 -3.50 -10.02
N GLU A 137 12.68 -3.82 -10.73
CA GLU A 137 12.16 -3.00 -11.83
C GLU A 137 11.49 -1.71 -11.33
N VAL A 138 10.86 -1.76 -10.15
CA VAL A 138 10.32 -0.59 -9.47
C VAL A 138 11.45 0.38 -9.11
N MET A 139 12.54 -0.12 -8.51
CA MET A 139 13.71 0.68 -8.15
C MET A 139 14.33 1.36 -9.38
N LEU A 140 14.54 0.60 -10.46
CA LEU A 140 15.04 1.15 -11.73
C LEU A 140 14.12 2.24 -12.29
N SER A 141 12.80 2.08 -12.14
CA SER A 141 11.83 3.08 -12.60
C SER A 141 11.92 4.38 -11.79
N ILE A 142 12.21 4.30 -10.49
CA ILE A 142 12.27 5.45 -9.57
C ILE A 142 13.61 6.19 -9.70
N GLU A 143 14.70 5.48 -9.97
CA GLU A 143 16.02 6.08 -10.20
C GLU A 143 16.15 6.76 -11.56
N ASP A 144 15.21 6.51 -12.49
CA ASP A 144 15.16 7.17 -13.78
C ASP A 144 14.94 8.69 -13.60
N LYS A 145 15.75 9.50 -14.28
CA LYS A 145 15.68 10.97 -14.20
C LYS A 145 14.33 11.55 -14.66
N ARG A 146 13.51 10.77 -15.37
CA ARG A 146 12.16 11.13 -15.80
C ARG A 146 11.11 10.87 -14.72
N PHE A 147 11.48 10.17 -13.66
CA PHE A 147 10.67 9.99 -12.46
C PHE A 147 10.73 11.26 -11.61
N VAL A 148 9.93 12.25 -12.01
CA VAL A 148 9.84 13.54 -11.33
C VAL A 148 8.51 13.60 -10.60
N ILE A 149 8.58 13.64 -9.26
CA ILE A 149 7.41 13.95 -8.43
C ILE A 149 7.27 15.47 -8.41
N PRO A 150 6.12 16.04 -8.80
CA PRO A 150 5.89 17.47 -8.67
C PRO A 150 6.00 17.83 -7.18
N ASN A 151 6.97 18.67 -6.84
CA ASN A 151 7.26 18.97 -5.45
C ASN A 151 6.05 19.63 -4.80
N GLY A 152 5.60 19.11 -3.66
CA GLY A 152 4.77 19.83 -2.70
C GLY A 152 5.48 21.03 -2.04
N GLY A 153 6.44 21.69 -2.72
CA GLY A 153 7.11 22.89 -2.20
C GLY A 153 8.63 23.04 -2.40
N GLY A 154 9.35 22.10 -3.02
CA GLY A 154 10.79 22.30 -3.24
C GLY A 154 11.50 21.15 -3.95
N LEU A 155 12.33 21.50 -4.94
CA LEU A 155 13.13 20.61 -5.76
C LEU A 155 14.19 19.92 -4.89
N LEU A 156 14.05 18.62 -4.59
CA LEU A 156 15.20 17.84 -4.10
C LEU A 156 16.12 17.55 -5.28
N VAL A 157 16.94 18.54 -5.61
CA VAL A 157 18.15 18.32 -6.41
C VAL A 157 19.09 17.51 -5.53
N ARG A 158 19.33 16.25 -5.91
CA ARG A 158 20.48 15.51 -5.37
C ARG A 158 21.75 16.23 -5.84
N ASN A 159 22.46 16.86 -4.89
CA ASN A 159 23.84 17.31 -5.08
C ASN A 159 24.78 16.10 -5.15
#